data_AF-A0A1S1Y6P6-F1
#
_entry.id   AF-A0A1S1Y6P6-F1
#
_cell.length_a   1.000
_cell.length_b   1.000
_cell.length_c   1.000
_cell.angle_alpha   90.00
_cell.angle_beta   90.00
_cell.angle_gamma   90.00
#
_symmetry.space_group_name_H-M   'P 1'
#
loop_
_entity.id
_entity.type
_entity.pdbx_description
1 polymer ?
#
loop_
_entity_poly.entity_id
_entity_poly.type
_entity_poly.pdbx_seq_one_letter_code
_entity_poly.pdbx_strand_id
1 'polypeptide(L)'
;MPESAPAFADLARPVTFPRLSGCVVDRRRPEGCRCFTQQATPYFVSPDQCRAYIKYGRFDPYRDTPASVAQAASGRETRAEPAASRPPAS
;
A
#
# COMPACT_ATOMS: atom_id res chain seq x y z
N MET A 1 0.83 22.11 -18.03
CA MET A 1 0.23 21.06 -17.19
C MET A 1 0.19 21.54 -15.74
N PRO A 2 -0.90 22.20 -15.31
CA PRO A 2 -1.09 22.60 -13.90
C PRO A 2 -1.12 21.40 -12.93
N GLU A 3 -1.52 20.23 -13.41
CA GLU A 3 -1.55 18.97 -12.66
C GLU A 3 -0.18 18.45 -12.20
N SER A 4 0.93 18.98 -12.73
CA SER A 4 2.29 18.61 -12.34
C SER A 4 2.96 19.62 -11.39
N ALA A 5 2.22 20.61 -10.86
CA ALA A 5 2.80 21.59 -9.95
C ALA A 5 3.16 20.97 -8.58
N PRO A 6 4.32 21.30 -7.99
CA PRO A 6 4.77 20.72 -6.71
C PRO A 6 3.78 20.91 -5.55
N ALA A 7 2.97 21.97 -5.59
CA ALA A 7 1.92 22.23 -4.62
C ALA A 7 0.84 21.13 -4.56
N PHE A 8 0.68 20.34 -5.62
CA PHE A 8 -0.27 19.22 -5.69
C PHE A 8 0.41 17.85 -5.59
N ALA A 9 1.73 17.81 -5.37
CA ALA A 9 2.49 16.56 -5.29
C ALA A 9 1.97 15.63 -4.18
N ASP A 10 1.43 16.19 -3.10
CA ASP A 10 0.84 15.42 -2.01
C ASP A 10 -0.51 14.78 -2.37
N LEU A 11 -1.29 15.38 -3.27
CA LEU A 11 -2.58 14.84 -3.74
C LEU A 11 -2.39 13.70 -4.74
N ALA A 12 -1.30 13.72 -5.51
CA ALA A 12 -0.97 12.69 -6.49
C ALA A 12 -0.33 11.44 -5.86
N ARG A 13 -0.15 11.41 -4.52
CA ARG A 13 0.39 10.24 -3.83
C ARG A 13 -0.58 9.06 -3.95
N PRO A 14 -0.18 7.92 -4.56
CA PRO A 14 -1.04 6.74 -4.66
C PRO A 14 -1.35 6.20 -3.26
N VAL A 15 -2.57 6.42 -2.77
CA VAL A 15 -2.90 6.15 -1.36
C VAL A 15 -3.05 4.66 -1.08
N THR A 16 -3.64 3.88 -1.98
CA THR A 16 -3.67 2.41 -1.93
C THR A 16 -4.43 1.83 -3.13
N PHE A 17 -4.04 0.67 -3.66
CA PHE A 17 -4.83 -0.08 -4.64
C PHE A 17 -5.91 -0.91 -3.94
N PRO A 18 -7.02 -1.28 -4.62
CA PRO A 18 -8.01 -2.20 -4.08
C PRO A 18 -7.38 -3.58 -3.78
N ARG A 19 -6.96 -3.79 -2.54
CA ARG A 19 -6.47 -5.09 -2.06
C ARG A 19 -7.63 -6.05 -1.85
N LEU A 20 -7.37 -7.33 -2.05
CA LEU A 20 -8.31 -8.41 -1.78
C LEU A 20 -8.49 -8.55 -0.26
N SER A 21 -9.70 -8.36 0.27
CA SER A 21 -9.97 -8.54 1.70
C SER A 21 -10.29 -10.00 2.03
N GLY A 22 -10.95 -10.72 1.11
CA GLY A 22 -11.23 -12.13 1.27
C GLY A 22 -12.20 -12.68 0.22
N CYS A 23 -12.39 -14.00 0.26
CA CYS A 23 -13.31 -14.72 -0.62
C CYS A 23 -14.21 -15.67 0.19
N VAL A 24 -15.43 -15.88 -0.29
CA VAL A 24 -16.45 -16.72 0.34
C VAL A 24 -16.98 -17.73 -0.66
N VAL A 25 -17.10 -18.99 -0.24
CA VAL A 25 -17.72 -20.07 -1.02
C VAL A 25 -19.13 -20.32 -0.52
N ASP A 26 -20.11 -20.16 -1.40
CA ASP A 26 -21.46 -20.67 -1.20
C ASP A 26 -21.46 -22.17 -1.49
N ARG A 27 -21.63 -23.00 -0.46
CA ARG A 27 -21.65 -24.46 -0.63
C ARG A 27 -22.92 -24.96 -1.33
N ARG A 28 -23.96 -24.13 -1.44
CA ARG A 28 -25.22 -24.51 -2.10
C ARG A 28 -25.18 -24.26 -3.60
N ARG A 29 -24.19 -23.52 -4.11
CA ARG A 29 -23.98 -23.27 -5.55
C ARG A 29 -22.52 -23.54 -5.90
N PRO A 30 -22.21 -24.52 -6.76
CA PRO A 30 -20.82 -24.87 -7.06
C PRO A 30 -20.04 -23.69 -7.67
N GLU A 31 -20.68 -22.83 -8.45
CA GLU A 31 -20.14 -21.56 -8.99
C GLU A 31 -20.15 -20.39 -7.99
N GLY A 32 -20.70 -20.56 -6.79
CA GLY A 32 -20.97 -19.51 -5.81
C GLY A 32 -19.74 -19.03 -5.03
N CYS A 33 -18.57 -18.95 -5.65
CA CYS A 33 -17.38 -18.37 -5.02
C CYS A 33 -17.26 -16.89 -5.39
N ARG A 34 -17.21 -16.01 -4.39
CA ARG A 34 -17.13 -14.55 -4.57
C ARG A 34 -16.03 -13.96 -3.71
N CYS A 35 -15.25 -13.06 -4.31
CA CYS A 35 -14.21 -12.31 -3.61
C CYS A 35 -14.57 -10.83 -3.52
N PHE A 36 -14.07 -10.18 -2.49
CA PHE A 36 -14.31 -8.77 -2.22
C PHE A 36 -13.00 -8.03 -1.93
N THR A 37 -13.00 -6.73 -2.18
CA THR A 37 -11.90 -5.82 -1.82
C THR A 37 -12.12 -5.21 -0.43
N GLN A 38 -11.11 -4.51 0.09
CA GLN A 38 -11.20 -3.77 1.36
C GLN A 38 -12.32 -2.73 1.39
N GLN A 39 -12.70 -2.20 0.22
CA GLN A 39 -13.79 -1.23 0.07
C GLN A 39 -15.15 -1.92 -0.18
N ALA A 40 -15.26 -3.22 0.14
CA ALA A 40 -16.46 -4.03 -0.03
C ALA A 40 -16.98 -4.12 -1.49
N THR A 41 -16.13 -3.88 -2.49
CA THR A 41 -16.49 -4.03 -3.91
C THR A 41 -16.19 -5.45 -4.41
N PRO A 42 -16.95 -5.96 -5.41
CA PRO A 42 -16.70 -7.28 -5.96
C PRO A 42 -15.34 -7.33 -6.68
N TYR A 43 -14.59 -8.40 -6.42
CA TYR A 43 -13.33 -8.70 -7.10
C TYR A 43 -13.53 -9.87 -8.05
N PHE A 44 -13.55 -9.59 -9.36
CA PHE A 44 -13.89 -10.56 -10.39
C PHE A 44 -12.74 -11.51 -10.67
N VAL A 45 -12.96 -12.79 -10.40
CA VAL A 45 -12.03 -13.90 -10.64
C VAL A 45 -12.79 -15.12 -11.13
N SER A 46 -12.09 -16.04 -11.78
CA SER A 46 -12.69 -17.33 -12.11
C SER A 46 -13.03 -18.13 -10.83
N PRO A 47 -14.04 -19.02 -10.88
CA PRO A 47 -14.39 -19.88 -9.74
C PRO A 47 -13.19 -20.68 -9.21
N ASP A 48 -12.32 -21.17 -10.09
CA ASP A 48 -11.13 -21.92 -9.70
C ASP A 48 -10.10 -21.06 -8.98
N GLN A 49 -9.89 -19.81 -9.43
CA GLN A 49 -9.01 -18.87 -8.74
C GLN A 49 -9.54 -18.49 -7.36
N CYS A 50 -10.85 -18.27 -7.24
CA CYS A 50 -11.49 -17.96 -5.96
C CYS A 50 -11.26 -19.10 -4.94
N ARG A 51 -11.46 -20.36 -5.36
CA ARG A 51 -11.18 -21.54 -4.52
C ARG A 51 -9.69 -21.66 -4.18
N ALA A 52 -8.81 -21.39 -5.14
CA ALA A 52 -7.37 -21.39 -4.92
C ALA A 52 -6.96 -20.36 -3.87
N TYR A 53 -7.50 -19.13 -3.90
CA TYR A 53 -7.17 -18.10 -2.91
C TYR A 53 -7.65 -18.45 -1.50
N ILE A 54 -8.78 -19.13 -1.38
CA ILE A 54 -9.26 -19.60 -0.07
C ILE A 54 -8.36 -20.72 0.46
N LYS A 55 -7.93 -21.63 -0.41
CA LYS A 55 -7.16 -22.82 -0.02
C LYS A 55 -5.68 -22.51 0.25
N TYR A 56 -5.08 -21.67 -0.57
CA TYR A 56 -3.63 -21.43 -0.59
C TYR A 56 -3.24 -20.00 -0.19
N GLY A 57 -4.23 -19.12 -0.03
CA GLY A 57 -3.98 -17.68 0.06
C GLY A 57 -3.65 -17.06 -1.30
N ARG A 58 -3.49 -15.74 -1.29
CA ARG A 58 -3.00 -14.96 -2.43
C ARG A 58 -1.89 -14.04 -1.96
N PHE A 59 -0.86 -13.90 -2.79
CA PHE A 59 0.16 -12.88 -2.59
C PHE A 59 -0.43 -11.48 -2.77
N ASP A 60 -0.27 -10.64 -1.76
CA ASP A 60 -0.65 -9.23 -1.78
C ASP A 60 0.63 -8.37 -1.66
N PRO A 61 1.09 -7.73 -2.74
CA PRO A 61 2.32 -6.93 -2.73
C PRO A 61 2.20 -5.67 -1.87
N TYR A 62 0.99 -5.30 -1.47
CA TYR A 62 0.69 -4.12 -0.67
C TYR A 62 0.37 -4.48 0.78
N ARG A 63 0.63 -5.73 1.21
CA ARG A 63 0.63 -6.03 2.63
C ARG A 63 1.83 -5.35 3.27
N ASP A 64 1.56 -4.39 4.13
CA ASP A 64 2.56 -3.76 4.98
C ASP A 64 3.27 -4.85 5.79
N THR A 65 4.45 -5.24 5.32
CA THR A 65 5.35 -6.07 6.11
C THR A 65 6.07 -5.08 7.03
N PRO A 66 6.24 -5.33 8.33
CA PRO A 66 6.88 -4.37 9.24
C PRO A 66 8.26 -3.87 8.77
N ALA A 67 8.91 -4.56 7.82
CA ALA A 67 10.14 -4.11 7.16
C ALA A 67 9.97 -2.92 6.20
N SER A 68 8.82 -2.73 5.55
CA SER A 68 8.62 -1.64 4.56
C SER A 68 8.35 -0.28 5.21
N VAL A 69 7.75 -0.27 6.40
CA VAL A 69 7.48 0.96 7.17
C VAL A 69 8.73 1.49 7.88
N ALA A 70 9.64 0.60 8.30
CA ALA A 70 10.89 0.98 8.97
C ALA A 70 11.89 1.70 8.03
N GLN A 71 11.88 1.36 6.74
CA GLN A 71 12.81 1.94 5.76
C GLN A 71 12.39 3.36 5.32
N ALA A 72 11.09 3.68 5.37
CA ALA A 72 10.60 5.03 5.07
C ALA A 72 10.89 6.04 6.20
N ALA A 73 11.07 5.57 7.44
CA ALA A 73 11.37 6.42 8.59
C ALA A 73 12.87 6.77 8.74
N SER A 74 13.77 5.97 8.15
CA SER A 74 15.23 6.14 8.31
C SER A 74 15.87 7.10 7.29
N GLY A 75 15.12 7.62 6.32
CA GLY A 75 15.63 8.49 5.24
C GLY A 75 15.68 9.98 5.57
N ARG A 76 15.31 10.41 6.77
CA ARG A 76 15.40 11.81 7.22
C ARG A 76 16.67 12.04 8.03
N GLU A 77 17.82 11.75 7.41
CA GLU A 77 19.11 12.17 7.96
C GLU A 77 19.22 13.69 7.82
N THR A 78 19.10 14.36 8.96
CA THR A 78 19.36 15.77 9.18
C THR A 78 20.72 16.15 8.61
N ARG A 79 20.74 16.82 7.45
CA ARG A 79 21.85 17.68 7.06
C ARG A 79 21.85 18.89 7.98
N ALA A 80 22.45 18.74 9.16
CA ALA A 80 22.80 19.86 10.02
C ALA A 80 23.93 20.64 9.34
N GLU A 81 23.62 21.89 9.00
CA GLU A 81 24.55 22.90 8.50
C GLU A 81 25.60 23.21 9.60
N PRO A 82 26.91 23.16 9.34
CA PRO A 82 27.89 23.54 10.34
C PRO A 82 27.94 25.07 10.47
N ALA A 83 27.49 25.55 11.62
CA ALA A 83 27.60 26.95 12.02
C ALA A 83 29.08 27.38 12.05
N ALA A 84 29.42 28.34 11.20
CA ALA A 84 30.75 28.95 11.16
C ALA A 84 31.08 29.63 12.50
N SER A 85 32.25 29.27 13.00
CA SER A 85 33.03 29.80 14.12
C SER A 85 32.91 31.31 14.40
N ARG A 86 32.68 31.66 15.68
CA ARG A 86 32.83 33.02 16.26
C ARG A 86 34.31 33.49 16.21
N PRO A 87 34.59 34.80 16.02
CA PRO A 87 35.95 35.34 16.05
C PRO A 87 36.44 35.62 17.48
N PRO A 88 37.76 35.83 17.68
CA PRO A 88 38.41 35.77 19.00
C PRO A 88 38.32 37.09 19.80
N ALA A 89 38.65 36.93 21.09
CA ALA A 89 38.64 37.93 22.14
C ALA A 89 39.63 39.10 21.94
N SER A 90 39.31 40.23 22.57
CA SER A 90 40.27 41.25 23.03
C SER A 90 39.76 41.83 24.35
#